data_AF-A0AAD8L7Q9-F1
#
_entry.id   AF-A0AAD8L7Q9-F1
#
_cell.length_a   1.000
_cell.length_b   1.000
_cell.length_c   1.000
_cell.angle_alpha   90.00
_cell.angle_beta   90.00
_cell.angle_gamma   90.00
#
_symmetry.space_group_name_H-M   'P 1'
#
loop_
_entity.id
_entity.type
_entity.pdbx_description
1 polymer ?
#
loop_
_entity_poly.entity_id
_entity_poly.type
_entity_poly.pdbx_seq_one_letter_code
_entity_poly.pdbx_strand_id
1 'polypeptide(L)'
;MESLHNTHVKLLAFDFLSLTPSSSSSHPNTIYRKHTIISRTETLGIITSCDHKPDRFLRFTVDDGTGCIPCVLWLNQLTSPYFSRRCPPDVRRIATMAREFATRVQIGVCVRVRGKVTVYRGDLQLTVGDVVVERDPNAEILHWLECVRLGIKCYDRLHA
;
A
#
# COMPACT_ATOMS: atom_id res chain seq x y z
N MET A 1 10.88 17.90 -11.58
CA MET A 1 11.62 16.97 -10.71
C MET A 1 10.64 16.27 -9.75
N GLU A 2 9.55 15.68 -10.28
CA GLU A 2 8.36 15.25 -9.49
C GLU A 2 7.65 14.00 -10.04
N SER A 3 8.31 13.23 -10.92
CA SER A 3 7.60 12.32 -11.84
C SER A 3 6.78 11.19 -11.21
N LEU A 4 7.04 10.81 -9.94
CA LEU A 4 6.37 9.68 -9.28
C LEU A 4 5.51 10.10 -8.08
N HIS A 5 5.43 11.40 -7.77
CA HIS A 5 4.62 11.86 -6.65
C HIS A 5 3.14 11.50 -6.89
N ASN A 6 2.51 10.87 -5.88
CA ASN A 6 1.11 10.43 -5.92
C ASN A 6 0.79 9.36 -6.97
N THR A 7 1.81 8.77 -7.60
CA THR A 7 1.66 7.58 -8.45
C THR A 7 1.80 6.32 -7.61
N HIS A 8 0.93 5.33 -7.80
CA HIS A 8 1.13 4.01 -7.19
C HIS A 8 2.26 3.29 -7.93
N VAL A 9 3.49 3.41 -7.42
CA VAL A 9 4.64 2.68 -7.97
C VAL A 9 4.49 1.20 -7.67
N LYS A 10 4.88 0.34 -8.61
CA LYS A 10 4.76 -1.11 -8.44
C LYS A 10 6.05 -1.62 -7.81
N LEU A 11 5.94 -2.21 -6.63
CA LEU A 11 7.09 -2.70 -5.87
C LEU A 11 6.83 -4.13 -5.39
N LEU A 12 7.88 -4.94 -5.45
CA LEU A 12 7.95 -6.19 -4.72
C LEU A 12 8.21 -5.92 -3.23
N ALA A 13 7.88 -6.89 -2.37
CA ALA A 13 7.96 -6.74 -0.92
C ALA A 13 9.38 -6.44 -0.44
N PHE A 14 10.41 -7.09 -0.99
CA PHE A 14 11.79 -6.78 -0.60
C PHE A 14 12.15 -5.30 -0.89
N ASP A 15 11.65 -4.76 -2.01
CA ASP A 15 11.93 -3.38 -2.42
C ASP A 15 11.14 -2.41 -1.53
N PHE A 16 9.85 -2.69 -1.28
CA PHE A 16 9.02 -1.93 -0.34
C PHE A 16 9.63 -1.89 1.06
N LEU A 17 10.09 -3.01 1.58
CA LEU A 17 10.67 -3.11 2.93
C LEU A 17 12.06 -2.45 3.02
N SER A 18 12.70 -2.19 1.89
CA SER A 18 13.98 -1.46 1.82
C SER A 18 13.84 0.06 1.75
N LEU A 19 12.61 0.59 1.66
CA LEU A 19 12.37 2.03 1.61
C LEU A 19 12.88 2.70 2.90
N THR A 20 13.41 3.92 2.76
CA THR A 20 14.00 4.65 3.88
C THR A 20 13.15 5.87 4.24
N PRO A 21 12.58 5.93 5.46
CA PRO A 21 11.98 7.15 5.97
C PRO A 21 13.02 8.27 6.07
N SER A 22 12.59 9.50 5.84
CA SER A 22 13.41 10.69 6.03
C SER A 22 13.88 10.79 7.48
N SER A 23 15.19 10.89 7.69
CA SER A 23 15.76 11.23 9.00
C SER A 23 15.63 12.72 9.34
N SER A 24 15.17 13.56 8.40
CA SER A 24 15.04 15.00 8.61
C SER A 24 13.75 15.35 9.33
N SER A 25 13.87 16.15 10.40
CA SER A 25 12.72 16.71 11.12
C SER A 25 11.86 17.66 10.29
N SER A 26 12.41 18.23 9.21
CA SER A 26 11.67 19.10 8.29
C SER A 26 10.62 18.37 7.46
N HIS A 27 10.83 17.07 7.21
CA HIS A 27 9.97 16.25 6.34
C HIS A 27 9.77 14.85 6.92
N PRO A 28 9.14 14.72 8.10
CA PRO A 28 9.13 13.48 8.88
C PRO A 28 8.33 12.32 8.24
N ASN A 29 7.49 12.62 7.25
CA ASN A 29 6.62 11.66 6.58
C ASN A 29 7.08 11.33 5.15
N THR A 30 8.24 11.83 4.72
CA THR A 30 8.77 11.53 3.39
C THR A 30 9.49 10.19 3.42
N ILE A 31 9.21 9.34 2.44
CA ILE A 31 9.78 8.00 2.31
C ILE A 31 10.50 7.94 0.98
N TYR A 32 11.69 7.37 0.98
CA TYR A 32 12.58 7.33 -0.16
C TYR A 32 12.84 5.91 -0.62
N ARG A 33 12.96 5.76 -1.94
CA ARG A 33 13.69 4.67 -2.57
C ARG A 33 14.94 5.28 -3.18
N LYS A 34 16.11 5.04 -2.57
CA LYS A 34 17.36 5.74 -2.92
C LYS A 34 17.20 7.26 -2.89
N HIS A 35 17.00 7.91 -4.03
CA HIS A 35 16.90 9.38 -4.15
C HIS A 35 15.51 9.84 -4.62
N THR A 36 14.57 8.90 -4.76
CA THR A 36 13.23 9.17 -5.28
C THR A 36 12.21 9.08 -4.15
N ILE A 37 11.35 10.10 -4.05
CA ILE A 37 10.26 10.12 -3.07
C ILE A 37 9.17 9.14 -3.51
N ILE A 38 8.83 8.21 -2.62
CA ILE A 38 7.74 7.25 -2.78
C ILE A 38 6.63 7.61 -1.81
N SER A 39 5.45 7.94 -2.32
CA SER A 39 4.28 8.23 -1.48
C SER A 39 3.19 7.18 -1.56
N ARG A 40 3.11 6.43 -2.66
CA ARG A 40 2.08 5.42 -2.88
C ARG A 40 2.65 4.22 -3.60
N THR A 41 2.12 3.05 -3.28
CA THR A 41 2.59 1.78 -3.85
C THR A 41 1.41 0.92 -4.25
N GLU A 42 1.63 0.12 -5.28
CA GLU A 42 0.85 -1.06 -5.65
C GLU A 42 1.71 -2.30 -5.43
N THR A 43 1.12 -3.32 -4.81
CA THR A 43 1.73 -4.65 -4.62
C THR A 43 0.70 -5.72 -4.96
N LEU A 44 1.17 -6.92 -5.26
CA LEU A 44 0.33 -8.08 -5.51
C LEU A 44 0.96 -9.32 -4.90
N GLY A 45 0.17 -10.09 -4.17
CA GLY A 45 0.59 -11.35 -3.57
C GLY A 45 -0.53 -12.02 -2.79
N ILE A 46 -0.17 -13.03 -2.00
CA ILE A 46 -1.09 -13.82 -1.19
C ILE A 46 -1.26 -13.21 0.19
N ILE A 47 -2.50 -13.16 0.69
CA ILE A 47 -2.75 -12.76 2.08
C ILE A 47 -2.29 -13.86 3.03
N THR A 48 -1.36 -13.55 3.93
CA THR A 48 -0.78 -14.53 4.87
C THR A 48 -1.21 -14.35 6.32
N SER A 49 -1.73 -13.18 6.70
CA SER A 49 -2.28 -12.93 8.03
C SER A 49 -3.45 -11.95 7.98
N CYS A 50 -4.34 -12.02 8.97
CA CYS A 50 -5.47 -11.09 9.14
C CYS A 50 -5.75 -10.89 10.64
N ASP A 51 -5.73 -9.64 11.11
CA ASP A 51 -6.17 -9.22 12.46
C ASP A 51 -7.22 -8.12 12.31
N HIS A 52 -8.47 -8.46 12.62
CA HIS A 52 -9.60 -7.55 12.53
C HIS A 52 -9.87 -6.90 13.88
N LYS A 53 -9.82 -5.56 13.93
CA LYS A 53 -10.34 -4.75 15.03
C LYS A 53 -11.66 -4.11 14.59
N PRO A 54 -12.81 -4.61 15.08
CA PRO A 54 -14.13 -4.09 14.70
C PRO A 54 -14.22 -2.57 14.80
N ASP A 55 -14.88 -1.96 13.81
CA ASP A 55 -15.12 -0.51 13.69
C ASP A 55 -13.86 0.37 13.76
N ARG A 56 -12.66 -0.22 13.61
CA ARG A 56 -11.38 0.46 13.65
C ARG A 56 -10.56 0.21 12.40
N PHE A 57 -10.09 -1.01 12.22
CA PHE A 57 -9.23 -1.37 11.10
C PHE A 57 -9.12 -2.89 10.93
N LEU A 58 -8.69 -3.29 9.74
CA LEU A 58 -8.22 -4.63 9.42
C LEU A 58 -6.73 -4.56 9.08
N ARG A 59 -5.90 -5.28 9.83
CA ARG A 59 -4.47 -5.48 9.53
C ARG A 59 -4.28 -6.80 8.82
N PHE A 60 -3.44 -6.83 7.81
CA PHE A 60 -3.12 -8.05 7.08
C PHE A 60 -1.73 -7.94 6.46
N THR A 61 -1.17 -9.06 6.01
CA THR A 61 0.10 -9.09 5.29
C THR A 61 -0.10 -9.64 3.89
N VAL A 62 0.60 -9.07 2.91
CA VAL A 62 0.66 -9.56 1.53
C VAL A 62 2.06 -10.12 1.30
N ASP A 63 2.15 -11.40 0.96
CA ASP A 63 3.38 -12.10 0.63
C ASP A 63 3.47 -12.31 -0.88
N ASP A 64 4.52 -11.78 -1.49
CA ASP A 64 4.79 -11.93 -2.92
C ASP A 64 6.01 -12.81 -3.18
N GLY A 65 6.41 -13.66 -2.23
CA GLY A 65 7.58 -14.53 -2.32
C GLY A 65 8.92 -13.83 -2.08
N THR A 66 8.94 -12.50 -1.96
CA THR A 66 10.16 -11.72 -1.65
C THR A 66 10.16 -11.11 -0.26
N GLY A 67 9.03 -11.22 0.45
CA GLY A 67 8.80 -10.68 1.78
C GLY A 67 7.32 -10.49 2.06
N CYS A 68 6.98 -10.02 3.27
CA CYS A 68 5.60 -9.76 3.67
C CYS A 68 5.38 -8.27 3.90
N ILE A 69 4.53 -7.62 3.09
CA ILE A 69 4.16 -6.21 3.26
C ILE A 69 3.01 -6.10 4.26
N PRO A 70 3.22 -5.43 5.42
CA PRO A 70 2.12 -5.16 6.35
C PRO A 70 1.19 -4.08 5.77
N CYS A 71 -0.10 -4.38 5.80
CA CYS A 71 -1.17 -3.55 5.25
C CYS A 71 -2.17 -3.21 6.35
N VAL A 72 -2.72 -2.00 6.30
CA VAL A 72 -3.79 -1.55 7.19
C VAL A 72 -4.93 -0.92 6.38
N LEU A 73 -6.12 -1.51 6.50
CA LEU A 73 -7.37 -0.98 5.95
C LEU A 73 -8.17 -0.36 7.09
N TRP A 74 -8.35 0.96 7.07
CA TRP A 74 -9.15 1.66 8.08
C TRP A 74 -10.64 1.44 7.84
N LEU A 75 -11.40 1.23 8.92
CA LEU A 75 -12.84 0.96 8.90
C LEU A 75 -13.65 1.95 9.76
N ASN A 76 -12.98 3.00 10.25
CA ASN A 76 -13.51 4.00 11.16
C ASN A 76 -13.91 5.31 10.47
N GLN A 77 -14.26 5.28 9.18
CA GLN A 77 -14.56 6.50 8.40
C GLN A 77 -15.68 7.33 9.03
N LEU A 78 -16.68 6.67 9.62
CA LEU A 78 -17.86 7.33 10.20
C LEU A 78 -17.64 7.82 11.64
N THR A 79 -16.61 7.31 12.32
CA THR A 79 -16.34 7.59 13.75
C THR A 79 -15.09 8.42 13.97
N SER A 80 -14.17 8.47 12.99
CA SER A 80 -12.91 9.17 13.10
C SER A 80 -13.07 10.69 12.90
N PRO A 81 -12.54 11.54 13.81
CA PRO A 81 -12.52 12.99 13.66
C PRO A 81 -11.82 13.48 12.39
N TYR A 82 -10.94 12.65 11.80
CA TYR A 82 -10.24 12.95 10.54
C TYR A 82 -11.21 13.28 9.40
N PHE A 83 -12.40 12.67 9.40
CA PHE A 83 -13.41 12.88 8.35
C PHE A 83 -14.42 13.98 8.67
N SER A 84 -14.35 14.63 9.85
CA SER A 84 -15.31 15.66 10.29
C SER A 84 -15.45 16.84 9.32
N ARG A 85 -14.38 17.17 8.57
CA ARG A 85 -14.36 18.28 7.60
C ARG A 85 -14.84 17.88 6.20
N ARG A 86 -15.19 16.62 5.96
CA ARG A 86 -15.59 16.11 4.65
C ARG A 86 -17.10 16.07 4.50
N CYS A 87 -17.56 16.13 3.25
CA CYS A 87 -18.97 16.01 2.90
C CYS A 87 -19.53 14.64 3.38
N PRO A 88 -20.60 14.58 4.19
CA PRO A 88 -21.09 13.33 4.78
C PRO A 88 -21.42 12.20 3.77
N PRO A 89 -22.03 12.45 2.60
CA PRO A 89 -22.22 11.44 1.55
C PRO A 89 -20.92 10.82 1.06
N ASP A 90 -19.86 11.60 0.88
CA ASP A 90 -18.56 11.09 0.41
C ASP A 90 -17.93 10.18 1.47
N VAL A 91 -18.00 10.57 2.75
CA VAL A 91 -17.52 9.75 3.85
C VAL A 91 -18.26 8.41 3.90
N ARG A 92 -19.59 8.41 3.69
CA ARG A 92 -20.38 7.18 3.60
C ARG A 92 -19.93 6.30 2.43
N ARG A 93 -19.67 6.86 1.24
CA ARG A 93 -19.15 6.09 0.11
C ARG A 93 -17.80 5.44 0.42
N ILE A 94 -16.88 6.20 1.02
CA ILE A 94 -15.56 5.66 1.42
C ILE A 94 -15.74 4.55 2.46
N ALA A 95 -16.63 4.73 3.43
CA ALA A 95 -16.93 3.70 4.44
C ALA A 95 -17.49 2.41 3.81
N THR A 96 -18.42 2.54 2.85
CA THR A 96 -18.97 1.40 2.12
C THR A 96 -17.89 0.67 1.32
N MET A 97 -17.06 1.40 0.58
CA MET A 97 -15.95 0.80 -0.18
C MET A 97 -14.94 0.11 0.73
N ALA A 98 -14.60 0.72 1.87
CA ALA A 98 -13.68 0.10 2.83
C ALA A 98 -14.23 -1.21 3.40
N ARG A 99 -15.53 -1.29 3.70
CA ARG A 99 -16.19 -2.54 4.11
C ARG A 99 -16.19 -3.58 3.00
N GLU A 100 -16.43 -3.16 1.76
CA GLU A 100 -16.36 -4.06 0.61
C GLU A 100 -14.94 -4.60 0.38
N PHE A 101 -13.91 -3.77 0.53
CA PHE A 101 -12.53 -4.24 0.47
C PHE A 101 -12.21 -5.21 1.61
N ALA A 102 -12.75 -4.99 2.81
CA ALA A 102 -12.54 -5.88 3.94
C ALA A 102 -13.08 -7.30 3.68
N THR A 103 -14.17 -7.46 2.93
CA THR A 103 -14.69 -8.81 2.60
C THR A 103 -13.78 -9.60 1.65
N ARG A 104 -12.92 -8.89 0.89
CA ARG A 104 -11.94 -9.45 -0.05
C ARG A 104 -10.65 -9.89 0.65
N VAL A 105 -10.39 -9.39 1.86
CA VAL A 105 -9.17 -9.68 2.61
C VAL A 105 -9.38 -10.98 3.39
N GLN A 106 -8.94 -12.09 2.81
CA GLN A 106 -9.03 -13.44 3.39
C GLN A 106 -7.70 -14.17 3.19
N ILE A 107 -7.26 -14.91 4.21
CA ILE A 107 -6.00 -15.68 4.15
C ILE A 107 -6.04 -16.66 2.96
N GLY A 108 -4.94 -16.73 2.22
CA GLY A 108 -4.78 -17.59 1.04
C GLY A 108 -5.30 -16.98 -0.26
N VAL A 109 -5.92 -15.80 -0.24
CA VAL A 109 -6.40 -15.13 -1.45
C VAL A 109 -5.30 -14.26 -2.07
N CYS A 110 -5.14 -14.38 -3.39
CA CYS A 110 -4.28 -13.51 -4.19
C CYS A 110 -4.95 -12.15 -4.42
N VAL A 111 -4.29 -11.07 -4.01
CA VAL A 111 -4.85 -9.72 -4.09
C VAL A 111 -3.83 -8.73 -4.62
N ARG A 112 -4.32 -7.78 -5.41
CA ARG A 112 -3.64 -6.52 -5.69
C ARG A 112 -4.09 -5.47 -4.68
N VAL A 113 -3.12 -4.83 -4.04
CA VAL A 113 -3.37 -3.82 -3.01
C VAL A 113 -2.66 -2.53 -3.40
N ARG A 114 -3.41 -1.42 -3.38
CA ARG A 114 -2.84 -0.08 -3.58
C ARG A 114 -3.08 0.77 -2.36
N GLY A 115 -2.10 1.61 -2.05
CA GLY A 115 -2.20 2.45 -0.86
C GLY A 115 -1.11 3.49 -0.74
N LYS A 116 -1.19 4.24 0.37
CA LYS A 116 -0.17 5.19 0.78
C LYS A 116 0.90 4.47 1.60
N VAL A 117 2.16 4.73 1.32
CA VAL A 117 3.26 4.24 2.17
C VAL A 117 3.31 5.09 3.44
N THR A 118 3.34 4.43 4.59
CA THR A 118 3.32 5.08 5.91
C THR A 118 4.26 4.35 6.86
N VAL A 119 4.74 5.04 7.89
CA VAL A 119 5.50 4.43 8.98
C VAL A 119 4.62 4.36 10.22
N TYR A 120 4.60 3.22 10.89
CA TYR A 120 3.92 3.04 12.16
C TYR A 120 4.84 2.32 13.15
N ARG A 121 5.13 2.98 14.27
CA ARG A 121 6.05 2.46 15.31
C ARG A 121 7.42 2.03 14.79
N GLY A 122 7.92 2.72 13.76
CA GLY A 122 9.22 2.45 13.15
C GLY A 122 9.15 1.55 11.91
N ASP A 123 8.05 0.82 11.72
CA ASP A 123 7.91 -0.10 10.60
C ASP A 123 7.12 0.51 9.43
N LEU A 124 7.57 0.22 8.21
CA LEU A 124 6.81 0.56 7.01
C LEU A 124 5.53 -0.27 6.95
N GLN A 125 4.45 0.36 6.50
CA GLN A 125 3.18 -0.28 6.22
C GLN A 125 2.44 0.43 5.08
N LEU A 126 1.61 -0.32 4.37
CA LEU A 126 0.73 0.19 3.33
C LEU A 126 -0.63 0.55 3.94
N THR A 127 -0.94 1.86 4.01
CA THR A 127 -2.30 2.30 4.32
C THR A 127 -3.17 2.12 3.08
N VAL A 128 -4.04 1.13 3.13
CA VAL A 128 -4.80 0.62 1.98
C VAL A 128 -5.81 1.65 1.48
N GLY A 129 -5.78 1.88 0.17
CA GLY A 129 -6.78 2.66 -0.57
C GLY A 129 -7.74 1.79 -1.37
N ASP A 130 -7.26 0.66 -1.92
CA ASP A 130 -8.08 -0.34 -2.58
C ASP A 130 -7.47 -1.75 -2.51
N VAL A 131 -8.35 -2.74 -2.67
CA VAL A 131 -8.03 -4.18 -2.72
C VAL A 131 -8.80 -4.81 -3.86
N VAL A 132 -8.12 -5.52 -4.77
CA VAL A 132 -8.71 -6.26 -5.89
C VAL A 132 -8.30 -7.71 -5.78
N VAL A 133 -9.26 -8.63 -5.85
CA VAL A 133 -8.96 -10.08 -5.92
C VAL A 133 -8.51 -10.40 -7.32
N GLU A 134 -7.32 -10.96 -7.44
CA GLU A 134 -6.74 -11.38 -8.72
C GLU A 134 -7.08 -12.85 -8.96
N ARG A 135 -7.63 -13.14 -10.14
CA ARG A 135 -8.07 -14.49 -10.53
C ARG A 135 -7.27 -15.08 -11.68
N ASP A 136 -6.49 -14.27 -12.38
CA ASP A 136 -5.58 -14.73 -13.42
C ASP A 136 -4.37 -15.39 -12.75
N PRO A 137 -4.11 -16.68 -12.98
CA PRO A 137 -2.93 -17.36 -12.41
C PRO A 137 -1.60 -16.73 -12.85
N ASN A 138 -1.59 -15.95 -13.94
CA ASN A 138 -0.40 -15.26 -14.41
C ASN A 138 -0.20 -13.87 -13.78
N ALA A 139 -1.15 -13.37 -12.98
CA ALA A 139 -1.10 -12.01 -12.47
C ALA A 139 0.15 -11.74 -11.61
N GLU A 140 0.57 -12.71 -10.79
CA GLU A 140 1.79 -12.62 -9.97
C GLU A 140 3.04 -12.46 -10.82
N ILE A 141 3.27 -13.39 -11.76
CA ILE A 141 4.48 -13.37 -12.59
C ILE A 141 4.53 -12.13 -13.50
N LEU A 142 3.39 -11.70 -14.05
CA LEU A 142 3.31 -10.47 -14.84
C LEU A 142 3.62 -9.23 -13.99
N HIS A 143 3.12 -9.18 -12.75
CA HIS A 143 3.42 -8.09 -11.84
C HIS A 143 4.91 -8.06 -11.47
N TRP A 144 5.53 -9.21 -11.18
CA TRP A 144 6.96 -9.31 -10.90
C TRP A 144 7.81 -8.79 -12.06
N LEU A 145 7.52 -9.26 -13.29
CA LEU A 145 8.21 -8.80 -14.49
C LEU A 145 8.10 -7.28 -14.66
N GLU A 146 6.95 -6.72 -14.37
CA GLU A 146 6.73 -5.28 -14.44
C GLU A 146 7.50 -4.52 -13.35
N CYS A 147 7.47 -4.98 -12.09
CA CYS A 147 8.24 -4.40 -10.99
C CYS A 147 9.74 -4.36 -11.30
N VAL A 148 10.31 -5.47 -11.78
CA VAL A 148 11.73 -5.54 -12.18
C VAL A 148 12.02 -4.58 -13.33
N ARG A 149 11.17 -4.56 -14.35
CA ARG A 149 11.32 -3.65 -15.50
C ARG A 149 11.29 -2.19 -15.05
N LEU A 150 10.36 -1.81 -14.18
CA LEU A 150 10.22 -0.44 -13.68
C LEU A 150 11.36 -0.05 -12.75
N GLY A 151 11.84 -0.98 -11.90
CA GLY A 151 13.05 -0.81 -11.11
C GLY A 151 14.23 -0.37 -11.98
N ILE A 152 14.54 -1.16 -13.02
CA ILE A 152 15.66 -0.90 -13.93
C ILE A 152 15.44 0.34 -14.80
N LYS A 153 14.26 0.50 -15.40
CA LYS A 153 14.03 1.52 -16.45
C LYS A 153 13.55 2.86 -15.92
N CYS A 154 12.97 2.92 -14.73
CA CYS A 154 12.32 4.12 -14.21
C CYS A 154 12.89 4.54 -12.85
N TYR A 155 13.01 3.62 -11.90
CA TYR A 155 13.33 3.98 -10.51
C TYR A 155 14.84 4.10 -10.24
N ASP A 156 15.65 3.27 -10.90
CA ASP A 156 17.11 3.23 -10.72
C ASP A 156 17.90 4.05 -11.75
N ARG A 157 17.20 4.73 -12.68
CA ARG A 157 17.87 5.68 -13.57
C ARG A 157 18.35 6.86 -12.74
N LEU A 158 19.65 6.88 -12.45
CA LEU A 158 20.35 8.07 -12.00
C LEU A 158 20.04 9.19 -13.01
N HIS A 159 19.54 10.31 -12.51
CA HIS A 159 19.57 11.54 -13.29
C HIS A 159 21.06 11.89 -13.48
N ALA A 160 21.60 11.58 -14.65
CA ALA A 160 22.84 12.18 -15.15
C ALA A 160 22.59 13.68 -15.40
#